data_AF-W7U700-F1
#
_entry.id   AF-W7U700-F1
#
_cell.length_a   1.000
_cell.length_b   1.000
_cell.length_c   1.000
_cell.angle_alpha   90.00
_cell.angle_beta   90.00
_cell.angle_gamma   90.00
#
_symmetry.space_group_name_H-M   'P 1'
#
loop_
_entity.id
_entity.type
_entity.pdbx_description
1 polymer ?
#
loop_
_entity_poly.entity_id
_entity_poly.type
_entity_poly.pdbx_seq_one_letter_code
_entity_poly.pdbx_strand_id
1 'polypeptide(L)'
;MEFRNTLATLESIETRLTCIEATQDQPEVLASEAGALEELHSDLTTSLSRTFAKLQKRCQEVDPITQKTLYGDAMKARVAEAFSRYSSLLQRVVELKNGPMEKACHDAENVRLAAESQARLAREEAAAARERQQEEAARAQAAAKAAETRRLEMEANQRALLHREAALAREKKKKERDEREQAADHAWAEARAEDAALVDSILPGARGAEEALINLRHACGGEATKAYKEAVATLALYVGNIIAHPEEAAFKRISLEGAHFKSKLGPWGPGSLHCLVAAGFQVQREEEDEGGKGGQGEDSRTADGAGQEGSSLREDGGSGVEGKEGEIVLPGARVLLMIEPDMMRHQEEWTVWYETCKGVRDLLQQEEARVKRL
;
A
#
# COMPACT_ATOMS: atom_id res chain seq x y z
N MET A 1 -41.23 -19.05 98.49
CA MET A 1 -41.10 -18.57 97.09
C MET A 1 -40.16 -19.44 96.26
N GLU A 2 -39.02 -19.88 96.82
CA GLU A 2 -38.01 -20.70 96.10
C GLU A 2 -38.59 -21.92 95.36
N PHE A 3 -39.42 -22.75 96.00
CA PHE A 3 -39.99 -23.96 95.36
C PHE A 3 -40.89 -23.66 94.15
N ARG A 4 -41.65 -22.56 94.18
CA ARG A 4 -42.53 -22.16 93.07
C ARG A 4 -41.70 -21.73 91.85
N ASN A 5 -40.57 -21.08 92.08
CA ASN A 5 -39.65 -20.68 91.01
C ASN A 5 -38.96 -21.91 90.40
N THR A 6 -38.56 -22.88 91.22
CA THR A 6 -37.98 -24.15 90.74
C THR A 6 -38.94 -24.91 89.81
N LEU A 7 -40.24 -24.94 90.15
CA LEU A 7 -41.25 -25.57 89.29
C LEU A 7 -41.43 -24.82 87.96
N ALA A 8 -41.47 -23.49 87.98
CA ALA A 8 -41.57 -22.69 86.76
C ALA A 8 -40.34 -22.86 85.84
N THR A 9 -39.14 -22.97 86.42
CA THR A 9 -37.92 -23.25 85.67
C THR A 9 -37.94 -24.64 85.04
N LEU A 10 -38.44 -25.66 85.76
CA LEU A 10 -38.60 -27.00 85.20
C LEU A 10 -39.59 -27.03 84.01
N GLU A 11 -40.75 -26.37 84.15
CA GLU A 11 -41.74 -26.27 83.07
C GLU A 11 -41.16 -25.57 81.83
N SER A 12 -40.37 -24.50 82.04
CA SER A 12 -39.69 -23.79 80.95
C SER A 12 -38.65 -24.66 80.25
N ILE A 13 -37.86 -25.44 81.01
CA ILE A 13 -36.84 -26.35 80.47
C ILE A 13 -37.51 -27.49 79.71
N GLU A 14 -38.59 -28.06 80.25
CA GLU A 14 -39.36 -29.11 79.61
C GLU A 14 -39.98 -28.66 78.28
N THR A 15 -40.51 -27.43 78.24
CA THR A 15 -41.05 -26.85 77.01
C THR A 15 -39.95 -26.68 75.96
N ARG A 16 -38.80 -26.10 76.33
CA ARG A 16 -37.66 -25.93 75.43
C ARG A 16 -37.11 -27.27 74.93
N LEU A 17 -36.98 -28.26 75.83
CA LEU A 17 -36.51 -29.60 75.48
C LEU A 17 -37.46 -30.28 74.48
N THR A 18 -38.78 -30.15 74.69
CA THR A 18 -39.78 -30.72 73.78
C THR A 18 -39.71 -30.07 72.39
N CYS A 19 -39.42 -28.77 72.32
CA CYS A 19 -39.18 -28.10 71.04
C CYS A 19 -37.92 -28.63 70.33
N ILE A 20 -36.83 -28.87 71.07
CA ILE A 20 -35.59 -29.43 70.49
C ILE A 20 -35.82 -30.88 70.05
N GLU A 21 -36.49 -31.71 70.84
CA GLU A 21 -36.85 -33.08 70.48
C GLU A 21 -37.76 -33.15 69.24
N ALA A 22 -38.65 -32.19 69.05
CA ALA A 22 -39.48 -32.12 67.84
C ALA A 22 -38.65 -31.88 66.56
N THR A 23 -37.41 -31.42 66.68
CA THR A 23 -36.47 -31.25 65.57
C THR A 23 -35.55 -32.45 65.35
N GLN A 24 -35.72 -33.54 66.12
CA GLN A 24 -34.83 -34.71 66.07
C GLN A 24 -34.77 -35.38 64.69
N ASP A 25 -35.85 -35.32 63.91
CA ASP A 25 -35.90 -35.86 62.54
C ASP A 25 -35.30 -34.90 61.49
N GLN A 26 -34.83 -33.72 61.91
CA GLN A 26 -34.24 -32.69 61.06
C GLN A 26 -32.80 -32.42 61.52
N PRO A 27 -31.82 -33.23 61.07
CA PRO A 27 -30.44 -33.18 61.60
C PRO A 27 -29.77 -31.80 61.42
N GLU A 28 -30.08 -31.06 60.35
CA GLU A 28 -29.54 -29.71 60.13
C GLU A 28 -30.07 -28.70 61.17
N VAL A 29 -31.35 -28.79 61.51
CA VAL A 29 -31.99 -27.93 62.51
C VAL A 29 -31.55 -28.36 63.91
N LEU A 30 -31.49 -29.68 64.17
CA LEU A 30 -31.01 -30.23 65.42
C LEU A 30 -29.57 -29.77 65.71
N ALA A 31 -28.65 -29.87 64.75
CA ALA A 31 -27.27 -29.40 64.90
C ALA A 31 -27.19 -27.90 65.24
N SER A 32 -28.12 -27.08 64.73
CA SER A 32 -28.20 -25.65 65.06
C SER A 32 -28.68 -25.38 66.50
N GLU A 33 -29.40 -26.33 67.10
CA GLU A 33 -29.91 -26.28 68.49
C GLU A 33 -28.90 -26.83 69.52
N ALA A 34 -27.71 -27.28 69.10
CA ALA A 34 -26.68 -27.81 69.99
C ALA A 34 -26.32 -26.85 71.13
N GLY A 35 -26.23 -25.56 70.82
CA GLY A 35 -25.96 -24.52 71.83
C GLY A 35 -27.09 -24.36 72.85
N ALA A 36 -28.35 -24.48 72.42
CA ALA A 36 -29.51 -24.41 73.29
C ALA A 36 -29.61 -25.64 74.20
N LEU A 37 -29.28 -26.83 73.69
CA LEU A 37 -29.25 -28.06 74.50
C LEU A 37 -28.15 -28.03 75.56
N GLU A 38 -26.97 -27.47 75.24
CA GLU A 38 -25.87 -27.31 76.20
C GLU A 38 -26.25 -26.35 77.34
N GLU A 39 -26.96 -25.27 77.01
CA GLU A 39 -27.50 -24.33 78.00
C GLU A 39 -28.50 -25.02 78.94
N LEU A 40 -29.44 -25.81 78.41
CA LEU A 40 -30.40 -26.59 79.22
C LEU A 40 -29.70 -27.62 80.12
N HIS A 41 -28.67 -28.31 79.61
CA HIS A 41 -27.87 -29.24 80.40
C HIS A 41 -27.14 -28.53 81.55
N SER A 42 -26.57 -27.35 81.29
CA SER A 42 -25.93 -26.50 82.29
C SER A 42 -26.91 -26.05 83.37
N ASP A 43 -28.10 -25.59 83.00
CA ASP A 43 -29.14 -25.14 83.94
C ASP A 43 -29.63 -26.26 84.86
N LEU A 44 -29.81 -27.47 84.31
CA LEU A 44 -30.18 -28.65 85.09
C LEU A 44 -29.06 -29.06 86.06
N THR A 45 -27.83 -29.21 85.57
CA THR A 45 -26.71 -29.74 86.36
C THR A 45 -26.13 -28.76 87.38
N THR A 46 -26.23 -27.45 87.13
CA THR A 46 -25.63 -26.42 88.01
C THR A 46 -26.66 -25.72 88.89
N SER A 47 -27.71 -25.14 88.29
CA SER A 47 -28.67 -24.30 88.98
C SER A 47 -29.71 -25.14 89.73
N LEU A 48 -30.39 -26.04 89.00
CA LEU A 48 -31.47 -26.84 89.57
C LEU A 48 -30.95 -27.92 90.53
N SER A 49 -29.86 -28.60 90.20
CA SER A 49 -29.18 -29.57 91.09
C SER A 49 -28.94 -29.01 92.50
N ARG A 50 -28.41 -27.78 92.61
CA ARG A 50 -28.18 -27.10 93.90
C ARG A 50 -29.48 -26.80 94.65
N THR A 51 -30.52 -26.37 93.93
CA THR A 51 -31.82 -26.07 94.56
C THR A 51 -32.53 -27.33 95.05
N PHE A 52 -32.48 -28.42 94.28
CA PHE A 52 -33.04 -29.70 94.66
C PHE A 52 -32.31 -30.34 95.85
N ALA A 53 -30.98 -30.24 95.91
CA ALA A 53 -30.20 -30.68 97.07
C ALA A 53 -30.62 -29.95 98.36
N LYS A 54 -30.87 -28.63 98.28
CA LYS A 54 -31.37 -27.83 99.42
C LYS A 54 -32.79 -28.23 99.84
N LEU A 55 -33.69 -28.44 98.88
CA LEU A 55 -35.08 -28.81 99.15
C LEU A 55 -35.19 -30.22 99.72
N GLN A 56 -34.38 -31.17 99.23
CA GLN A 56 -34.32 -32.54 99.74
C GLN A 56 -33.77 -32.57 101.17
N LYS A 57 -32.76 -31.76 101.48
CA LYS A 57 -32.25 -31.59 102.86
C LYS A 57 -33.34 -31.06 103.80
N ARG A 58 -34.05 -29.99 103.41
CA ARG A 58 -35.17 -29.41 104.19
C ARG A 58 -36.32 -30.38 104.45
N CYS A 59 -36.53 -31.38 103.58
CA CYS A 59 -37.53 -32.42 103.81
C CYS A 59 -37.19 -33.34 105.00
N GLN A 60 -35.92 -33.42 105.38
CA GLN A 60 -35.40 -34.26 106.48
C GLN A 60 -35.20 -33.48 107.78
N GLU A 61 -35.26 -32.14 107.73
CA GLU A 61 -35.08 -31.28 108.89
C GLU A 61 -36.34 -31.29 109.78
N VAL A 62 -36.14 -31.40 111.09
CA VAL A 62 -37.19 -31.45 112.12
C VAL A 62 -37.20 -30.13 112.87
N ASP A 63 -38.39 -29.60 113.17
CA ASP A 63 -38.55 -28.40 113.99
C ASP A 63 -38.09 -28.70 115.42
N PRO A 64 -37.10 -27.96 115.96
CA PRO A 64 -36.51 -28.22 117.27
C PRO A 64 -37.48 -28.04 118.45
N ILE A 65 -38.58 -27.30 118.27
CA ILE A 65 -39.57 -27.02 119.33
C ILE A 65 -40.71 -28.04 119.28
N THR A 66 -41.17 -28.39 118.08
CA THR A 66 -42.37 -29.25 117.91
C THR A 66 -42.05 -30.71 117.62
N GLN A 67 -40.77 -31.05 117.37
CA GLN A 67 -40.28 -32.38 116.98
C GLN A 67 -40.99 -32.97 115.74
N LYS A 68 -41.72 -32.13 114.97
CA LYS A 68 -42.37 -32.50 113.71
C LYS A 68 -41.49 -32.06 112.53
N THR A 69 -41.54 -32.79 111.42
CA THR A 69 -40.77 -32.41 110.23
C THR A 69 -41.21 -31.04 109.72
N LEU A 70 -40.25 -30.18 109.36
CA LEU A 70 -40.50 -28.81 108.89
C LEU A 70 -41.42 -28.79 107.66
N TYR A 71 -41.34 -29.81 106.81
CA TYR A 71 -42.29 -30.05 105.74
C TYR A 71 -43.26 -31.16 106.15
N GLY A 72 -44.56 -30.88 106.01
CA GLY A 72 -45.60 -31.91 106.09
C GLY A 72 -45.52 -32.87 104.90
N ASP A 73 -46.16 -34.04 105.02
CA ASP A 73 -46.06 -35.12 104.04
C ASP A 73 -46.51 -34.72 102.63
N ALA A 74 -47.48 -33.82 102.52
CA ALA A 74 -47.90 -33.24 101.25
C ALA A 74 -46.79 -32.45 100.53
N MET A 75 -45.95 -31.70 101.25
CA MET A 75 -44.84 -30.96 100.66
C MET A 75 -43.68 -31.89 100.29
N LYS A 76 -43.40 -32.91 101.11
CA LYS A 76 -42.39 -33.94 100.78
C LYS A 76 -42.76 -34.70 99.50
N ALA A 77 -44.02 -35.08 99.34
CA ALA A 77 -44.53 -35.71 98.12
C ALA A 77 -44.33 -34.81 96.89
N ARG A 78 -44.63 -33.51 96.99
CA ARG A 78 -44.43 -32.53 95.90
C ARG A 78 -42.96 -32.32 95.55
N VAL A 79 -42.07 -32.29 96.54
CA VAL A 79 -40.62 -32.17 96.31
C VAL A 79 -40.07 -33.44 95.65
N ALA A 80 -40.54 -34.62 96.07
CA ALA A 80 -40.18 -35.90 95.45
C ALA A 80 -40.65 -36.00 93.99
N GLU A 81 -41.88 -35.56 93.70
CA GLU A 81 -42.41 -35.49 92.34
C GLU A 81 -41.59 -34.53 91.47
N ALA A 82 -41.31 -33.32 91.96
CA ALA A 82 -40.48 -32.34 91.26
C ALA A 82 -39.05 -32.86 91.00
N PHE A 83 -38.49 -33.62 91.94
CA PHE A 83 -37.18 -34.25 91.77
C PHE A 83 -37.22 -35.36 90.71
N SER A 84 -38.28 -36.18 90.69
CA SER A 84 -38.46 -37.20 89.65
C SER A 84 -38.58 -36.57 88.26
N ARG A 85 -39.30 -35.45 88.12
CA ARG A 85 -39.37 -34.68 86.86
C ARG A 85 -38.00 -34.12 86.46
N TYR A 86 -37.27 -33.53 87.41
CA TYR A 86 -35.90 -33.07 87.19
C TYR A 86 -34.96 -34.18 86.70
N SER A 87 -34.98 -35.35 87.34
CA SER A 87 -34.15 -36.49 86.93
C SER A 87 -34.51 -37.00 85.53
N SER A 88 -35.81 -37.05 85.20
CA SER A 88 -36.27 -37.42 83.86
C SER A 88 -35.83 -36.43 82.78
N LEU A 89 -35.92 -35.12 83.05
CA LEU A 89 -35.47 -34.08 82.13
C LEU A 89 -33.95 -34.12 81.93
N LEU A 90 -33.18 -34.30 83.01
CA LEU A 90 -31.73 -34.45 82.92
C LEU A 90 -31.34 -35.66 82.07
N GLN A 91 -32.01 -36.79 82.27
CA GLN A 91 -31.77 -37.99 81.46
C GLN A 91 -32.07 -37.75 79.98
N ARG A 92 -33.21 -37.14 79.65
CA ARG A 92 -33.58 -36.82 78.25
C ARG A 92 -32.57 -35.87 77.59
N VAL A 93 -32.13 -34.83 78.30
CA VAL A 93 -31.10 -33.91 77.79
C VAL A 93 -29.78 -34.64 77.51
N VAL A 94 -29.36 -35.54 78.41
CA VAL A 94 -28.13 -36.33 78.23
C VAL A 94 -28.27 -37.31 77.05
N GLU A 95 -29.40 -38.00 76.93
CA GLU A 95 -29.68 -38.92 75.82
C GLU A 95 -29.72 -38.20 74.47
N LEU A 96 -30.35 -37.02 74.42
CA LEU A 96 -30.40 -36.20 73.21
C LEU A 96 -29.02 -35.65 72.82
N LYS A 97 -28.24 -35.22 73.81
CA LYS A 97 -26.88 -34.69 73.62
C LYS A 97 -25.91 -35.75 73.11
N ASN A 98 -25.85 -36.91 73.77
CA ASN A 98 -24.87 -37.96 73.47
C ASN A 98 -25.27 -38.89 72.31
N GLY A 99 -26.45 -38.68 71.71
CA GLY A 99 -26.95 -39.53 70.64
C GLY A 99 -27.23 -38.72 69.37
N PRO A 100 -28.48 -38.28 69.18
CA PRO A 100 -28.90 -37.65 67.93
C PRO A 100 -28.22 -36.30 67.68
N MET A 101 -27.91 -35.50 68.72
CA MET A 101 -27.26 -34.20 68.57
C MET A 101 -25.80 -34.31 68.11
N GLU A 102 -24.98 -35.13 68.77
CA GLU A 102 -23.58 -35.36 68.36
C GLU A 102 -23.50 -35.91 66.92
N LYS A 103 -24.38 -36.85 66.58
CA LYS A 103 -24.46 -37.40 65.22
C LYS A 103 -24.84 -36.33 64.20
N ALA A 104 -25.86 -35.53 64.49
CA ALA A 104 -26.31 -34.44 63.62
C ALA A 104 -25.22 -33.39 63.38
N CYS A 105 -24.48 -33.00 64.41
CA CYS A 105 -23.33 -32.09 64.28
C CYS A 105 -22.22 -32.68 63.41
N HIS A 106 -21.90 -33.97 63.59
CA HIS A 106 -20.86 -34.64 62.80
C HIS A 106 -21.27 -34.80 61.33
N ASP A 107 -22.53 -35.18 61.07
CA ASP A 107 -23.07 -35.31 59.71
C ASP A 107 -23.08 -33.95 59.00
N ALA A 108 -23.48 -32.87 59.69
CA ALA A 108 -23.44 -31.51 59.15
C ALA A 108 -22.01 -31.04 58.80
N GLU A 109 -21.03 -31.36 59.65
CA GLU A 109 -19.63 -31.05 59.38
C GLU A 109 -19.08 -31.83 58.18
N ASN A 110 -19.40 -33.12 58.06
CA ASN A 110 -19.01 -33.95 56.94
C ASN A 110 -19.61 -33.45 55.61
N VAL A 111 -20.88 -33.03 55.62
CA VAL A 111 -21.53 -32.42 54.45
C VAL A 111 -20.84 -31.10 54.06
N ARG A 112 -20.48 -30.27 55.05
CA ARG A 112 -19.75 -29.02 54.79
C ARG A 112 -18.38 -29.28 54.16
N LEU A 113 -17.61 -30.24 54.70
CA LEU A 113 -16.31 -30.61 54.17
C LEU A 113 -16.41 -31.20 52.74
N ALA A 114 -17.41 -32.03 52.49
CA ALA A 114 -17.67 -32.57 51.16
C ALA A 114 -18.00 -31.44 50.15
N ALA A 115 -18.88 -30.51 50.51
CA ALA A 115 -19.23 -29.36 49.68
C ALA A 115 -18.02 -28.44 49.40
N GLU A 116 -17.18 -28.19 50.39
CA GLU A 116 -15.97 -27.38 50.24
C GLU A 116 -14.95 -28.06 49.31
N SER A 117 -14.78 -29.38 49.44
CA SER A 117 -13.90 -30.17 48.57
C SER A 117 -14.36 -30.14 47.11
N GLN A 118 -15.68 -30.27 46.87
CA GLN A 118 -16.27 -30.21 45.53
C GLN A 118 -16.15 -28.80 44.94
N ALA A 119 -16.39 -27.76 45.74
CA ALA A 119 -16.23 -26.38 45.31
C ALA A 119 -14.76 -26.06 44.93
N ARG A 120 -13.80 -26.64 45.65
CA ARG A 120 -12.38 -26.49 45.34
C ARG A 120 -12.00 -27.19 44.04
N LEU A 121 -12.43 -28.43 43.83
CA LEU A 121 -12.22 -29.17 42.58
C LEU A 121 -12.82 -28.42 41.38
N ALA A 122 -14.06 -27.93 41.51
CA ALA A 122 -14.71 -27.17 40.44
C ALA A 122 -13.97 -25.86 40.11
N ARG A 123 -13.39 -25.19 41.10
CA ARG A 123 -12.56 -23.99 40.89
C ARG A 123 -11.25 -24.31 40.18
N GLU A 124 -10.58 -25.39 40.56
CA GLU A 124 -9.34 -25.85 39.92
C GLU A 124 -9.60 -26.26 38.46
N GLU A 125 -10.68 -27.00 38.18
CA GLU A 125 -11.08 -27.36 36.81
C GLU A 125 -11.43 -26.13 35.97
N ALA A 126 -12.18 -25.16 36.53
CA ALA A 126 -12.51 -23.93 35.83
C ALA A 126 -11.27 -23.06 35.54
N ALA A 127 -10.30 -23.03 36.46
CA ALA A 127 -9.04 -22.34 36.25
C ALA A 127 -8.21 -23.00 35.13
N ALA A 128 -8.09 -24.33 35.15
CA ALA A 128 -7.39 -25.10 34.11
C ALA A 128 -8.05 -24.95 32.73
N ALA A 129 -9.38 -24.91 32.67
CA ALA A 129 -10.11 -24.68 31.42
C ALA A 129 -9.83 -23.28 30.84
N ARG A 130 -9.79 -22.25 31.70
CA ARG A 130 -9.46 -20.87 31.28
C ARG A 130 -8.03 -20.75 30.78
N GLU A 131 -7.08 -21.40 31.45
CA GLU A 131 -5.67 -21.41 31.02
C GLU A 131 -5.52 -22.05 29.64
N ARG A 132 -6.16 -23.21 29.40
CA ARG A 132 -6.16 -23.85 28.07
C ARG A 132 -6.76 -22.96 26.99
N GLN A 133 -7.88 -22.29 27.28
CA GLN A 133 -8.48 -21.35 26.33
C GLN A 133 -7.56 -20.16 26.02
N GLN A 134 -6.86 -19.62 27.02
CA GLN A 134 -5.91 -18.54 26.81
C GLN A 134 -4.71 -18.99 25.97
N GLU A 135 -4.18 -20.18 26.23
CA GLU A 135 -3.06 -20.73 25.46
C GLU A 135 -3.45 -21.01 24.00
N GLU A 136 -4.64 -21.58 23.78
CA GLU A 136 -5.16 -21.82 22.43
C GLU A 136 -5.40 -20.51 21.68
N ALA A 137 -5.98 -19.50 22.34
CA ALA A 137 -6.17 -18.17 21.77
C ALA A 137 -4.82 -17.50 21.42
N ALA A 138 -3.81 -17.62 22.29
CA ALA A 138 -2.47 -17.09 22.04
C ALA A 138 -1.79 -17.79 20.86
N ARG A 139 -1.91 -19.13 20.77
CA ARG A 139 -1.41 -19.92 19.63
C ARG A 139 -2.11 -19.53 18.33
N ALA A 140 -3.43 -19.36 18.35
CA ALA A 140 -4.19 -18.92 17.18
C ALA A 140 -3.79 -17.51 16.73
N GLN A 141 -3.58 -16.59 17.67
CA GLN A 141 -3.13 -15.23 17.35
C GLN A 141 -1.70 -15.22 16.79
N ALA A 142 -0.79 -16.04 17.33
CA ALA A 142 0.57 -16.18 16.81
C ALA A 142 0.58 -16.77 15.38
N ALA A 143 -0.26 -17.79 15.14
CA ALA A 143 -0.41 -18.38 13.81
C ALA A 143 -0.99 -17.37 12.79
N ALA A 144 -1.98 -16.57 13.20
CA ALA A 144 -2.55 -15.53 12.34
C ALA A 144 -1.51 -14.46 11.96
N LYS A 145 -0.73 -13.97 12.93
CA LYS A 145 0.37 -13.02 12.68
C LYS A 145 1.43 -13.60 11.74
N ALA A 146 1.82 -14.87 11.94
CA ALA A 146 2.79 -15.53 11.07
C ALA A 146 2.27 -15.75 9.63
N ALA A 147 0.97 -15.98 9.46
CA ALA A 147 0.35 -16.08 8.15
C ALA A 147 0.31 -14.73 7.43
N GLU A 148 0.01 -13.65 8.15
CA GLU A 148 0.01 -12.28 7.63
C GLU A 148 1.41 -11.83 7.18
N THR A 149 2.44 -12.08 7.99
CA THR A 149 3.83 -11.74 7.62
C THR A 149 4.26 -12.48 6.36
N ARG A 150 3.95 -13.77 6.22
CA ARG A 150 4.23 -14.53 5.00
C ARG A 150 3.50 -13.96 3.78
N ARG A 151 2.26 -13.49 3.95
CA ARG A 151 1.51 -12.87 2.86
C ARG A 151 2.17 -11.57 2.40
N LEU A 152 2.58 -10.73 3.35
CA LEU A 152 3.28 -9.48 3.06
C LEU A 152 4.65 -9.72 2.41
N GLU A 153 5.41 -10.72 2.85
CA GLU A 153 6.68 -11.12 2.22
C GLU A 153 6.50 -11.60 0.78
N MET A 154 5.48 -12.43 0.51
CA MET A 154 5.17 -12.87 -0.86
C MET A 154 4.78 -11.69 -1.76
N GLU A 155 3.95 -10.78 -1.26
CA GLU A 155 3.53 -9.59 -2.01
C GLU A 155 4.72 -8.64 -2.29
N ALA A 156 5.60 -8.44 -1.30
CA ALA A 156 6.82 -7.66 -1.46
C ALA A 156 7.78 -8.28 -2.49
N ASN A 157 7.95 -9.61 -2.45
CA ASN A 157 8.76 -10.33 -3.44
C ASN A 157 8.18 -10.23 -4.85
N GLN A 158 6.86 -10.33 -4.98
CA GLN A 158 6.19 -10.19 -6.28
C GLN A 158 6.34 -8.78 -6.85
N ARG A 159 6.20 -7.74 -6.01
CA ARG A 159 6.47 -6.35 -6.41
C ARG A 159 7.93 -6.15 -6.82
N ALA A 160 8.87 -6.72 -6.07
CA ALA A 160 10.30 -6.63 -6.41
C ALA A 160 10.62 -7.27 -7.76
N LEU A 161 10.01 -8.42 -8.09
CA LEU A 161 10.14 -9.06 -9.39
C LEU A 161 9.61 -8.17 -10.52
N LEU A 162 8.39 -7.62 -10.38
CA LEU A 162 7.81 -6.72 -11.37
C LEU A 162 8.65 -5.46 -11.60
N HIS A 163 9.19 -4.87 -10.52
CA HIS A 163 10.10 -3.73 -10.64
C HIS A 163 11.39 -4.08 -11.38
N ARG A 164 11.95 -5.27 -11.13
CA ARG A 164 13.15 -5.75 -11.83
C ARG A 164 12.89 -5.96 -13.32
N GLU A 165 11.76 -6.57 -13.68
CA GLU A 165 11.35 -6.76 -15.06
C GLU A 165 11.11 -5.42 -15.78
N ALA A 166 10.42 -4.48 -15.12
CA ALA A 166 10.20 -3.14 -15.66
C ALA A 166 11.52 -2.36 -15.86
N ALA A 167 12.48 -2.51 -14.96
CA ALA A 167 13.81 -1.89 -15.09
C ALA A 167 14.56 -2.44 -16.32
N LEU A 168 14.58 -3.77 -16.50
CA LEU A 168 15.19 -4.41 -17.66
C LEU A 168 14.50 -3.99 -18.98
N ALA A 169 13.17 -3.85 -18.98
CA ALA A 169 12.43 -3.38 -20.15
C ALA A 169 12.76 -1.92 -20.50
N ARG A 170 12.91 -1.05 -19.49
CA ARG A 170 13.33 0.35 -19.69
C ARG A 170 14.75 0.44 -20.23
N GLU A 171 15.66 -0.37 -19.72
CA GLU A 171 17.05 -0.42 -20.20
C GLU A 171 17.12 -0.89 -21.66
N LYS A 172 16.37 -1.95 -22.01
CA LYS A 172 16.29 -2.44 -23.39
C LYS A 172 15.74 -1.39 -24.35
N LYS A 173 14.63 -0.72 -23.98
CA LYS A 173 14.06 0.37 -24.79
C LYS A 173 15.02 1.54 -24.95
N LYS A 174 15.74 1.91 -23.90
CA LYS A 174 16.76 2.97 -23.97
C LYS A 174 17.87 2.57 -24.95
N LYS A 175 18.40 1.35 -24.83
CA LYS A 175 19.45 0.86 -25.73
C LYS A 175 19.00 0.83 -27.19
N GLU A 176 17.79 0.34 -27.46
CA GLU A 176 17.21 0.30 -28.81
C GLU A 176 17.03 1.72 -29.39
N ARG A 177 16.62 2.69 -28.55
CA ARG A 177 16.54 4.09 -28.96
C ARG A 177 17.92 4.65 -29.28
N ASP A 178 18.91 4.43 -28.41
CA ASP A 178 20.28 4.93 -28.59
C ASP A 178 20.91 4.32 -29.87
N GLU A 179 20.71 3.02 -30.12
CA GLU A 179 21.16 2.34 -31.36
C GLU A 179 20.46 2.91 -32.61
N ARG A 180 19.17 3.23 -32.51
CA ARG A 180 18.41 3.84 -33.62
C ARG A 180 18.86 5.26 -33.91
N GLU A 181 19.11 6.06 -32.88
CA GLU A 181 19.63 7.43 -33.02
C GLU A 181 21.02 7.41 -33.66
N GLN A 182 21.92 6.54 -33.20
CA GLN A 182 23.23 6.35 -33.81
C GLN A 182 23.15 5.88 -35.27
N ALA A 183 22.21 4.99 -35.60
CA ALA A 183 22.01 4.54 -36.98
C ALA A 183 21.48 5.68 -37.88
N ALA A 184 20.58 6.52 -37.37
CA ALA A 184 20.08 7.68 -38.08
C ALA A 184 21.19 8.72 -38.31
N ASP A 185 21.97 9.03 -37.29
CA ASP A 185 23.11 9.95 -37.38
C ASP A 185 24.15 9.44 -38.38
N HIS A 186 24.45 8.15 -38.35
CA HIS A 186 25.36 7.52 -39.30
C HIS A 186 24.81 7.61 -40.73
N ALA A 187 23.51 7.35 -40.94
CA ALA A 187 22.89 7.47 -42.27
C ALA A 187 22.92 8.91 -42.79
N TRP A 188 22.72 9.91 -41.92
CA TRP A 188 22.85 11.32 -42.25
C TRP A 188 24.29 11.73 -42.57
N ALA A 189 25.27 11.21 -41.84
CA ALA A 189 26.69 11.41 -42.15
C ALA A 189 27.08 10.77 -43.48
N GLU A 190 26.65 9.50 -43.66
CA GLU A 190 26.48 8.74 -44.91
C GLU A 190 26.16 9.65 -46.11
N ALA A 191 24.90 10.09 -46.10
CA ALA A 191 24.29 10.84 -47.18
C ALA A 191 24.96 12.19 -47.44
N ARG A 192 25.43 12.89 -46.39
CA ARG A 192 26.20 14.14 -46.54
C ARG A 192 27.57 13.91 -47.16
N ALA A 193 28.24 12.83 -46.81
CA ALA A 193 29.53 12.47 -47.40
C ALA A 193 29.38 12.13 -48.90
N GLU A 194 28.31 11.43 -49.28
CA GLU A 194 27.99 11.18 -50.69
C GLU A 194 27.72 12.47 -51.47
N ASP A 195 26.91 13.37 -50.90
CA ASP A 195 26.57 14.65 -51.53
C ASP A 195 27.82 15.54 -51.67
N ALA A 196 28.72 15.55 -50.67
CA ALA A 196 30.00 16.24 -50.74
C ALA A 196 30.95 15.63 -51.78
N ALA A 197 31.07 14.30 -51.81
CA ALA A 197 31.91 13.61 -52.80
C ALA A 197 31.42 13.85 -54.24
N LEU A 198 30.09 13.96 -54.45
CA LEU A 198 29.53 14.37 -55.72
C LEU A 198 30.00 15.78 -56.11
N VAL A 199 29.89 16.75 -55.21
CA VAL A 199 30.32 18.13 -55.46
C VAL A 199 31.81 18.19 -55.79
N ASP A 200 32.65 17.50 -55.02
CA ASP A 200 34.10 17.45 -55.21
C ASP A 200 34.52 16.78 -56.54
N SER A 201 33.69 15.88 -57.07
CA SER A 201 33.96 15.21 -58.34
C SER A 201 33.73 16.09 -59.59
N ILE A 202 33.05 17.24 -59.42
CA ILE A 202 32.65 18.11 -60.52
C ILE A 202 33.58 19.31 -60.59
N LEU A 203 34.15 19.56 -61.77
CA LEU A 203 35.01 20.72 -61.98
C LEU A 203 34.20 22.03 -61.85
N PRO A 204 34.65 23.01 -61.05
CA PRO A 204 33.98 24.30 -60.97
C PRO A 204 34.19 25.13 -62.25
N GLY A 205 33.23 25.98 -62.54
CA GLY A 205 33.27 26.96 -63.63
C GLY A 205 32.88 26.41 -65.00
N ALA A 206 33.15 27.22 -66.03
CA ALA A 206 32.69 26.96 -67.39
C ALA A 206 33.10 25.58 -67.94
N ARG A 207 34.28 25.07 -67.57
CA ARG A 207 34.75 23.75 -68.03
C ARG A 207 33.90 22.59 -67.52
N GLY A 208 33.58 22.57 -66.23
CA GLY A 208 32.68 21.53 -65.70
C GLY A 208 31.26 21.65 -66.23
N ALA A 209 30.79 22.88 -66.45
CA ALA A 209 29.50 23.12 -67.09
C ALA A 209 29.47 22.62 -68.56
N GLU A 210 30.56 22.74 -69.30
CA GLU A 210 30.68 22.19 -70.67
C GLU A 210 30.57 20.66 -70.68
N GLU A 211 31.31 19.98 -69.80
CA GLU A 211 31.22 18.52 -69.63
C GLU A 211 29.81 18.07 -69.24
N ALA A 212 29.19 18.80 -68.32
CA ALA A 212 27.82 18.56 -67.89
C ALA A 212 26.80 18.76 -69.03
N LEU A 213 26.99 19.77 -69.88
CA LEU A 213 26.16 20.03 -71.06
C LEU A 213 26.27 18.93 -72.13
N ILE A 214 27.44 18.32 -72.31
CA ILE A 214 27.61 17.15 -73.18
C ILE A 214 26.78 15.98 -72.66
N ASN A 215 26.87 15.68 -71.37
CA ASN A 215 26.09 14.61 -70.75
C ASN A 215 24.57 14.88 -70.83
N LEU A 216 24.16 16.12 -70.57
CA LEU A 216 22.76 16.54 -70.68
C LEU A 216 22.24 16.42 -72.12
N ARG A 217 23.04 16.80 -73.11
CA ARG A 217 22.71 16.69 -74.54
C ARG A 217 22.46 15.24 -74.94
N HIS A 218 23.31 14.32 -74.47
CA HIS A 218 23.15 12.90 -74.73
C HIS A 218 21.88 12.36 -74.07
N ALA A 219 21.60 12.74 -72.82
CA ALA A 219 20.39 12.33 -72.10
C ALA A 219 19.09 12.86 -72.74
N CYS A 220 19.11 14.07 -73.29
CA CYS A 220 17.97 14.67 -73.99
C CYS A 220 17.79 14.17 -75.44
N GLY A 221 18.61 13.21 -75.91
CA GLY A 221 18.53 12.67 -77.27
C GLY A 221 19.08 13.59 -78.36
N GLY A 222 19.95 14.54 -78.02
CA GLY A 222 20.63 15.45 -78.95
C GLY A 222 20.23 16.92 -78.82
N GLU A 223 20.95 17.78 -79.54
CA GLU A 223 20.86 19.25 -79.39
C GLU A 223 19.58 19.87 -79.96
N ALA A 224 19.02 19.25 -80.99
CA ALA A 224 17.84 19.76 -81.68
C ALA A 224 16.52 19.45 -80.95
N THR A 225 16.56 18.66 -79.87
CA THR A 225 15.36 18.24 -79.17
C THR A 225 14.80 19.39 -78.32
N LYS A 226 13.47 19.50 -78.27
CA LYS A 226 12.77 20.49 -77.42
C LYS A 226 13.22 20.38 -75.95
N ALA A 227 13.41 19.15 -75.48
CA ALA A 227 13.89 18.86 -74.13
C ALA A 227 15.26 19.51 -73.83
N TYR A 228 16.24 19.40 -74.73
CA TYR A 228 17.54 20.02 -74.54
C TYR A 228 17.44 21.55 -74.53
N LYS A 229 16.67 22.14 -75.47
CA LYS A 229 16.50 23.60 -75.52
C LYS A 229 15.88 24.14 -74.23
N GLU A 230 14.85 23.47 -73.71
CA GLU A 230 14.17 23.86 -72.48
C GLU A 230 15.07 23.69 -71.24
N ALA A 231 15.85 22.61 -71.17
CA ALA A 231 16.80 22.38 -70.09
C ALA A 231 17.91 23.46 -70.06
N VAL A 232 18.53 23.76 -71.21
CA VAL A 232 19.56 24.80 -71.31
C VAL A 232 19.01 26.18 -70.97
N ALA A 233 17.83 26.54 -71.47
CA ALA A 233 17.18 27.81 -71.13
C ALA A 233 16.85 27.91 -69.63
N THR A 234 16.44 26.80 -69.01
CA THR A 234 16.15 26.76 -67.56
C THR A 234 17.42 26.89 -66.72
N LEU A 235 18.52 26.25 -67.12
CA LEU A 235 19.82 26.40 -66.47
C LEU A 235 20.34 27.84 -66.60
N ALA A 236 20.25 28.44 -67.80
CA ALA A 236 20.64 29.82 -68.04
C ALA A 236 19.83 30.80 -67.17
N LEU A 237 18.53 30.52 -66.97
CA LEU A 237 17.67 31.31 -66.08
C LEU A 237 18.13 31.21 -64.61
N TYR A 238 18.39 30.00 -64.10
CA TYR A 238 18.80 29.82 -62.70
C TYR A 238 20.11 30.55 -62.39
N VAL A 239 21.14 30.37 -63.22
CA VAL A 239 22.44 31.03 -63.01
C VAL A 239 22.36 32.53 -63.32
N GLY A 240 21.56 32.92 -64.32
CA GLY A 240 21.33 34.31 -64.69
C GLY A 240 20.68 35.13 -63.58
N ASN A 241 19.67 34.57 -62.90
CA ASN A 241 18.98 35.24 -61.81
C ASN A 241 19.89 35.54 -60.62
N ILE A 242 20.83 34.65 -60.28
CA ILE A 242 21.78 34.88 -59.19
C ILE A 242 22.68 36.09 -59.48
N ILE A 243 23.14 36.23 -60.73
CA ILE A 243 24.05 37.33 -61.10
C ILE A 243 23.28 38.64 -61.25
N ALA A 244 22.03 38.59 -61.72
CA ALA A 244 21.18 39.76 -61.86
C ALA A 244 20.67 40.29 -60.51
N HIS A 245 20.40 39.38 -59.57
CA HIS A 245 19.78 39.65 -58.26
C HIS A 245 20.51 38.92 -57.13
N PRO A 246 21.78 39.26 -56.85
CA PRO A 246 22.58 38.58 -55.82
C PRO A 246 22.02 38.77 -54.41
N GLU A 247 21.16 39.75 -54.15
CA GLU A 247 20.50 39.95 -52.85
C GLU A 247 19.34 38.99 -52.58
N GLU A 248 18.77 38.35 -53.62
CA GLU A 248 17.55 37.56 -53.49
C GLU A 248 17.84 36.11 -53.10
N ALA A 249 17.63 35.79 -51.83
CA ALA A 249 17.88 34.46 -51.27
C ALA A 249 17.08 33.34 -51.95
N ALA A 250 15.92 33.65 -52.53
CA ALA A 250 15.07 32.67 -53.23
C ALA A 250 15.75 32.08 -54.48
N PHE A 251 16.65 32.81 -55.15
CA PHE A 251 17.38 32.29 -56.31
C PHE A 251 18.60 31.45 -55.94
N LYS A 252 19.09 31.57 -54.70
CA LYS A 252 20.22 30.80 -54.18
C LYS A 252 19.82 29.41 -53.71
N ARG A 253 18.53 29.12 -53.60
CA ARG A 253 18.00 27.82 -53.15
C ARG A 253 17.11 27.21 -54.23
N ILE A 254 17.45 26.01 -54.67
CA ILE A 254 16.66 25.23 -55.64
C ILE A 254 16.31 23.88 -55.03
N SER A 255 15.03 23.62 -54.80
CA SER A 255 14.58 22.30 -54.35
C SER A 255 14.59 21.31 -55.51
N LEU A 256 15.33 20.20 -55.36
CA LEU A 256 15.35 19.13 -56.35
C LEU A 256 14.02 18.38 -56.41
N GLU A 257 13.27 18.41 -55.31
CA GLU A 257 11.93 17.84 -55.22
C GLU A 257 10.83 18.74 -55.81
N GLY A 258 11.16 20.01 -56.08
CA GLY A 258 10.25 21.00 -56.61
C GLY A 258 9.73 20.66 -58.00
N ALA A 259 8.44 20.92 -58.24
CA ALA A 259 7.76 20.57 -59.50
C ALA A 259 8.44 21.16 -60.75
N HIS A 260 8.98 22.37 -60.65
CA HIS A 260 9.67 23.03 -61.76
C HIS A 260 11.01 22.33 -62.09
N PHE A 261 11.78 21.94 -61.07
CA PHE A 261 13.03 21.21 -61.27
C PHE A 261 12.75 19.80 -61.81
N LYS A 262 11.84 19.05 -61.17
CA LYS A 262 11.44 17.68 -61.58
C LYS A 262 10.88 17.59 -62.99
N SER A 263 10.19 18.61 -63.47
CA SER A 263 9.62 18.58 -64.82
C SER A 263 10.62 18.99 -65.90
N LYS A 264 11.48 19.99 -65.63
CA LYS A 264 12.36 20.57 -66.65
C LYS A 264 13.79 20.06 -66.65
N LEU A 265 14.33 19.69 -65.49
CA LEU A 265 15.74 19.31 -65.32
C LEU A 265 15.93 17.89 -64.75
N GLY A 266 15.03 17.46 -63.88
CA GLY A 266 15.08 16.16 -63.20
C GLY A 266 15.05 14.93 -64.11
N PRO A 267 14.28 14.87 -65.21
CA PRO A 267 14.18 13.66 -66.03
C PRO A 267 15.43 13.38 -66.86
N TRP A 268 16.30 14.38 -67.04
CA TRP A 268 17.41 14.34 -67.99
C TRP A 268 18.75 13.92 -67.36
N GLY A 269 18.70 13.27 -66.19
CA GLY A 269 19.86 12.70 -65.52
C GLY A 269 20.78 13.72 -64.84
N PRO A 270 21.98 13.29 -64.42
CA PRO A 270 22.85 14.09 -63.56
C PRO A 270 23.47 15.32 -64.26
N GLY A 271 23.43 15.40 -65.60
CA GLY A 271 24.01 16.52 -66.34
C GLY A 271 23.42 17.88 -65.97
N SER A 272 22.11 17.96 -65.70
CA SER A 272 21.48 19.22 -65.27
C SER A 272 21.93 19.65 -63.86
N LEU A 273 22.06 18.68 -62.94
CA LEU A 273 22.60 18.88 -61.60
C LEU A 273 24.06 19.32 -61.66
N HIS A 274 24.89 18.65 -62.45
CA HIS A 274 26.31 18.94 -62.59
C HIS A 274 26.56 20.34 -63.14
N CYS A 275 25.73 20.84 -64.06
CA CYS A 275 25.81 22.22 -64.53
C CYS A 275 25.63 23.23 -63.38
N LEU A 276 24.68 22.99 -62.48
CA LEU A 276 24.44 23.86 -61.34
C LEU A 276 25.56 23.74 -60.31
N VAL A 277 26.06 22.53 -60.05
CA VAL A 277 27.22 22.34 -59.16
C VAL A 277 28.48 23.02 -59.71
N ALA A 278 28.74 22.91 -61.02
CA ALA A 278 29.82 23.63 -61.68
C ALA A 278 29.66 25.16 -61.57
N ALA A 279 28.42 25.67 -61.49
CA ALA A 279 28.17 27.08 -61.23
C ALA A 279 28.43 27.50 -59.77
N GLY A 280 28.69 26.56 -58.86
CA GLY A 280 28.97 26.82 -57.44
C GLY A 280 27.87 26.41 -56.47
N PHE A 281 26.78 25.81 -56.94
CA PHE A 281 25.76 25.27 -56.03
C PHE A 281 26.29 24.04 -55.28
N GLN A 282 25.99 23.96 -54.00
CA GLN A 282 26.25 22.78 -53.17
C GLN A 282 24.98 21.97 -52.98
N VAL A 283 25.10 20.64 -52.95
CA VAL A 283 23.99 19.75 -52.60
C VAL A 283 23.90 19.69 -51.08
N GLN A 284 22.76 20.09 -50.54
CA GLN A 284 22.43 19.96 -49.12
C GLN A 284 21.13 19.18 -48.98
N ARG A 285 20.87 18.68 -47.77
CA ARG A 285 19.62 18.03 -47.43
C ARG A 285 18.89 18.87 -46.42
N GLU A 286 17.59 19.04 -46.61
CA GLU A 286 16.74 19.71 -45.64
C GLU A 286 16.68 18.83 -44.38
N GLU A 287 17.18 19.35 -43.26
CA GLU A 287 16.84 18.79 -41.96
C GLU A 287 15.32 18.94 -41.83
N GLU A 288 14.61 17.82 -41.71
CA GLU A 288 13.19 17.85 -41.40
C GLU A 288 13.06 18.44 -40.00
N ASP A 289 12.79 19.74 -39.92
CA ASP A 289 12.42 20.40 -38.68
C ASP A 289 11.14 19.71 -38.15
N GLU A 290 11.30 18.71 -37.28
CA GLU A 290 10.22 18.16 -36.45
C GLU A 290 9.68 19.20 -35.44
N GLY A 291 9.98 20.50 -35.62
CA GLY A 291 9.63 21.63 -34.74
C GLY A 291 8.41 22.45 -35.17
N GLY A 292 7.66 22.05 -36.20
CA GLY A 292 6.47 22.76 -36.70
C GLY A 292 5.17 22.58 -35.87
N LYS A 293 5.24 22.51 -34.54
CA LYS A 293 4.08 22.58 -33.63
C LYS A 293 4.35 23.52 -32.43
N GLY A 294 4.82 24.73 -32.73
CA GLY A 294 4.94 25.83 -31.76
C GLY A 294 3.93 26.95 -32.06
N GLY A 295 2.64 26.61 -32.13
CA GLY A 295 1.58 27.60 -32.28
C GLY A 295 1.39 28.41 -31.00
N GLN A 296 1.69 29.70 -31.08
CA GLN A 296 1.08 30.84 -30.39
C GLN A 296 0.51 30.61 -28.98
N GLY A 297 1.15 31.27 -28.01
CA GLY A 297 0.62 31.45 -26.67
C GLY A 297 1.47 32.43 -25.87
N GLU A 298 1.73 33.61 -26.44
CA GLU A 298 2.04 34.78 -25.61
C GLU A 298 0.78 35.09 -24.79
N ASP A 299 0.80 34.77 -23.50
CA ASP A 299 0.06 35.57 -22.54
C ASP A 299 0.84 35.68 -21.25
N SER A 300 1.28 36.90 -21.02
CA SER A 300 1.91 37.37 -19.81
C SER A 300 0.86 37.50 -18.71
N ARG A 301 1.15 37.03 -17.49
CA ARG A 301 0.92 37.76 -16.22
C ARG A 301 1.24 36.92 -14.98
N THR A 302 2.28 37.37 -14.26
CA THR A 302 2.32 37.62 -12.81
C THR A 302 1.28 36.95 -11.91
N ALA A 303 1.73 36.24 -10.87
CA ALA A 303 1.74 36.74 -9.49
C ALA A 303 1.96 35.60 -8.46
N ASP A 304 2.53 36.02 -7.33
CA ASP A 304 2.77 35.33 -6.07
C ASP A 304 1.72 34.31 -5.61
N GLY A 305 2.15 33.27 -4.89
CA GLY A 305 1.22 32.42 -4.15
C GLY A 305 1.87 31.25 -3.43
N ALA A 306 1.84 31.30 -2.10
CA ALA A 306 2.45 30.39 -1.15
C ALA A 306 2.03 28.91 -1.23
N GLY A 307 2.84 28.09 -0.56
CA GLY A 307 2.78 26.64 -0.51
C GLY A 307 1.43 26.02 -0.13
N GLN A 308 1.22 24.81 -0.64
CA GLN A 308 0.41 23.81 0.04
C GLN A 308 0.93 22.42 -0.32
N GLU A 309 1.46 21.73 0.68
CA GLU A 309 1.74 20.30 0.63
C GLU A 309 0.42 19.56 0.41
N GLY A 310 0.38 18.77 -0.66
CA GLY A 310 -0.79 17.99 -1.05
C GLY A 310 -0.32 16.78 -1.82
N SER A 311 0.01 15.72 -1.07
CA SER A 311 0.18 14.36 -1.55
C SER A 311 -0.98 13.99 -2.48
N SER A 312 -0.70 13.94 -3.77
CA SER A 312 -1.58 13.39 -4.79
C SER A 312 -0.78 12.32 -5.53
N LEU A 313 -1.03 11.07 -5.14
CA LEU A 313 -0.80 9.90 -5.99
C LEU A 313 -1.53 10.18 -7.31
N ARG A 314 -0.83 10.75 -8.27
CA ARG A 314 -1.21 10.68 -9.67
C ARG A 314 -0.70 9.35 -10.18
N GLU A 315 -1.64 8.43 -10.35
CA GLU A 315 -1.50 7.35 -11.31
C GLU A 315 -1.21 8.00 -12.66
N ASP A 316 0.03 7.86 -13.11
CA ASP A 316 0.52 8.34 -14.40
C ASP A 316 -0.08 7.44 -15.48
N GLY A 317 -1.38 7.64 -15.70
CA GLY A 317 -2.16 7.06 -16.77
C GLY A 317 -1.80 7.73 -18.07
N GLY A 318 -1.21 6.93 -18.97
CA GLY A 318 -1.08 7.11 -20.41
C GLY A 318 -1.39 8.49 -20.98
N SER A 319 -0.34 9.18 -21.40
CA SER A 319 -0.37 9.76 -22.75
C SER A 319 0.46 8.85 -23.64
N GLY A 320 -0.22 7.86 -24.22
CA GLY A 320 0.24 7.20 -25.42
C GLY A 320 0.32 8.26 -26.51
N VAL A 321 1.46 8.96 -26.56
CA VAL A 321 1.96 9.51 -27.81
C VAL A 321 2.35 8.28 -28.60
N GLU A 322 1.37 7.70 -29.31
CA GLU A 322 1.61 6.90 -30.51
C GLU A 322 2.24 7.85 -31.55
N GLY A 323 3.48 8.29 -31.26
CA GLY A 323 4.40 8.69 -32.31
C GLY A 323 4.52 7.46 -33.18
N LYS A 324 4.38 7.63 -34.49
CA LYS A 324 4.53 6.57 -35.47
C LYS A 324 5.92 5.95 -35.32
N GLU A 325 6.04 4.97 -34.43
CA GLU A 325 7.23 4.17 -34.22
C GLU A 325 7.38 3.30 -35.48
N GLY A 326 8.14 3.77 -36.46
CA GLY A 326 8.36 2.94 -37.63
C GLY A 326 9.07 3.58 -38.81
N GLU A 327 9.02 4.89 -38.96
CA GLU A 327 9.69 5.50 -40.11
C GLU A 327 11.15 5.78 -39.72
N ILE A 328 12.07 5.08 -40.37
CA ILE A 328 13.46 5.52 -40.45
C ILE A 328 13.36 6.87 -41.16
N VAL A 329 13.70 7.96 -40.45
CA VAL A 329 13.76 9.29 -41.05
C VAL A 329 14.74 9.18 -42.21
N LEU A 330 14.19 9.16 -43.43
CA LEU A 330 15.00 9.14 -44.62
C LEU A 330 15.79 10.46 -44.66
N PRO A 331 17.05 10.44 -45.10
CA PRO A 331 17.82 11.66 -45.21
C PRO A 331 17.03 12.63 -46.10
N GLY A 332 16.75 13.82 -45.57
CA GLY A 332 15.73 14.74 -46.08
C GLY A 332 15.93 15.15 -47.53
N ALA A 333 14.94 15.88 -48.07
CA ALA A 333 14.90 16.28 -49.46
C ALA A 333 16.17 17.04 -49.85
N ARG A 334 16.76 16.68 -50.99
CA ARG A 334 17.94 17.37 -51.52
C ARG A 334 17.56 18.75 -52.06
N VAL A 335 18.34 19.75 -51.68
CA VAL A 335 18.28 21.12 -52.17
C VAL A 335 19.66 21.52 -52.68
N LEU A 336 19.68 22.32 -53.74
CA LEU A 336 20.88 23.02 -54.16
C LEU A 336 20.90 24.38 -53.47
N LEU A 337 22.00 24.68 -52.78
CA LEU A 337 22.23 25.95 -52.13
C LEU A 337 23.50 26.59 -52.68
N MET A 338 23.38 27.84 -53.14
CA MET A 338 24.52 28.66 -53.50
C MET A 338 25.03 29.36 -52.22
N ILE A 339 26.22 28.97 -51.76
CA ILE A 339 26.87 29.60 -50.60
C ILE A 339 27.78 30.72 -51.10
N GLU A 340 27.48 31.94 -50.68
CA GLU A 340 28.30 33.11 -51.01
C GLU A 340 29.42 33.29 -49.99
N PRO A 341 30.68 33.51 -50.44
CA PRO A 341 31.74 33.97 -49.58
C PRO A 341 31.37 35.33 -48.95
N ASP A 342 31.75 35.55 -47.70
CA ASP A 342 31.57 36.85 -47.05
C ASP A 342 32.42 37.90 -47.77
N MET A 343 31.76 38.72 -48.60
CA MET A 343 32.39 39.75 -49.43
C MET A 343 33.26 40.71 -48.61
N MET A 344 32.89 41.00 -47.35
CA MET A 344 33.62 41.95 -46.50
C MET A 344 34.88 41.34 -45.88
N ARG A 345 34.97 40.02 -45.80
CA ARG A 345 36.08 39.30 -45.17
C ARG A 345 36.98 38.60 -46.18
N HIS A 346 36.44 38.19 -47.32
CA HIS A 346 37.08 37.32 -48.30
C HIS A 346 36.87 37.83 -49.74
N GLN A 347 37.33 39.05 -50.04
CA GLN A 347 37.15 39.69 -51.35
C GLN A 347 37.69 38.85 -52.53
N GLU A 348 38.80 38.14 -52.33
CA GLU A 348 39.40 37.26 -53.34
C GLU A 348 38.49 36.06 -53.65
N GLU A 349 37.96 35.41 -52.61
CA GLU A 349 37.02 34.28 -52.75
C GLU A 349 35.72 34.72 -53.42
N TRP A 350 35.21 35.91 -53.07
CA TRP A 350 34.03 36.47 -53.72
C TRP A 350 34.27 36.74 -55.21
N THR A 351 35.45 37.25 -55.58
CA THR A 351 35.80 37.50 -56.99
C THR A 351 35.87 36.18 -57.77
N VAL A 352 36.48 35.14 -57.19
CA VAL A 352 36.54 33.79 -57.79
C VAL A 352 35.14 33.21 -57.95
N TRP A 353 34.29 33.31 -56.92
CA TRP A 353 32.91 32.86 -56.96
C TRP A 353 32.11 33.56 -58.07
N TYR A 354 32.21 34.89 -58.15
CA TYR A 354 31.49 35.69 -59.15
C TYR A 354 31.94 35.36 -60.58
N GLU A 355 33.25 35.29 -60.84
CA GLU A 355 33.76 34.94 -62.17
C GLU A 355 33.43 33.49 -62.55
N THR A 356 33.34 32.58 -61.58
CA THR A 356 32.88 31.20 -61.78
C THR A 356 31.42 31.18 -62.25
N CYS A 357 30.52 31.82 -61.50
CA CYS A 357 29.10 31.92 -61.87
C CYS A 357 28.92 32.57 -63.24
N LYS A 358 29.62 33.68 -63.47
CA LYS A 358 29.59 34.45 -64.71
C LYS A 358 30.09 33.65 -65.91
N GLY A 359 31.19 32.92 -65.77
CA GLY A 359 31.70 32.04 -66.80
C GLY A 359 30.70 30.94 -67.19
N VAL A 360 30.03 30.33 -66.21
CA VAL A 360 28.99 29.33 -66.47
C VAL A 360 27.75 29.97 -67.12
N ARG A 361 27.30 31.14 -66.66
CA ARG A 361 26.20 31.88 -67.29
C ARG A 361 26.50 32.18 -68.75
N ASP A 362 27.67 32.72 -69.05
CA ASP A 362 28.03 33.13 -70.41
C ASP A 362 28.08 31.92 -71.35
N LEU A 363 28.60 30.79 -70.88
CA LEU A 363 28.54 29.52 -71.61
C LEU A 363 27.10 29.08 -71.87
N LEU A 364 26.24 29.08 -70.85
CA LEU A 364 24.84 28.67 -70.98
C LEU A 364 24.05 29.58 -71.93
N GLN A 365 24.30 30.89 -71.92
CA GLN A 365 23.67 31.83 -72.83
C GLN A 365 24.15 31.65 -74.27
N GLN A 366 25.44 31.36 -74.48
CA GLN A 366 25.99 31.03 -75.79
C GLN A 366 25.36 29.73 -76.33
N GLU A 367 25.26 28.71 -75.48
CA GLU A 367 24.65 27.43 -75.83
C GLU A 367 23.15 27.59 -76.12
N GLU A 368 22.42 28.36 -75.32
CA GLU A 368 21.01 28.67 -75.55
C GLU A 368 20.83 29.39 -76.91
N ALA A 369 21.65 30.40 -77.20
CA ALA A 369 21.61 31.11 -78.46
C ALA A 369 21.95 30.21 -79.66
N ARG A 370 22.88 29.26 -79.50
CA ARG A 370 23.25 28.27 -80.51
C ARG A 370 22.10 27.31 -80.79
N VAL A 371 21.50 26.74 -79.74
CA VAL A 371 20.43 25.75 -79.82
C VAL A 371 19.11 26.35 -80.32
N LYS A 372 18.87 27.67 -80.13
CA LYS A 372 17.75 28.41 -80.73
C LYS A 372 17.83 28.56 -82.26
N ARG A 373 19.04 28.45 -82.84
CA ARG A 373 19.26 28.56 -84.30
C ARG A 373 19.14 27.22 -85.02
N LEU A 374 19.33 26.13 -84.29
CA LEU A 374 18.94 24.78 -84.69
C LEU A 374 17.43 24.61 -84.53
#